data_AF-A0A7J0EB52-F1
#
_entry.id   AF-A0A7J0EB52-F1
#
_cell.length_a   1.000
_cell.length_b   1.000
_cell.length_c   1.000
_cell.angle_alpha   90.00
_cell.angle_beta   90.00
_cell.angle_gamma   90.00
#
_symmetry.space_group_name_H-M   'P 1'
#
loop_
_entity.id
_entity.type
_entity.pdbx_description
1 polymer ?
#
loop_
_entity_poly.entity_id
_entity_poly.type
_entity_poly.pdbx_seq_one_letter_code
_entity_poly.pdbx_strand_id
1 'polypeptide(L)'
;MYTLELPFASSGEEQRLRCAGLKTKSIHLKVSSGYRGRAGASLGSGFNTTEIPHQWYNLVADLPVKPPPPLHPKTFEPIKPEDLSPLFPDELIKQEASNDRFIDIPEEVLDIYRLWRPTPLIRAKRLEKLLDTPARIYYKYEGGSPAGSHKPNTAVPQVWYNAQEGVENVVTETGAGQWGSALAFACSLFGLNCEVWQVRASFDSKPYRKLMMQTWGAKVHPSPSNATEAGRKILQMDPGSPGSLGIAISEAVEVAAMNADTKYCLGSVLNHVLLHQTVIGEECIKQMEAIGETPDLIIGCTGGGSNFAGLTFPFIREKLKGKINPLIRAVEPEACPSLTRGIYAYDYGDTAGMTPLMKMHTLGHDFIPDPIHAGGLRYHGMAPLISHIYELGFMEALAIPQTECFKGAIQFARSEGLIPAPEPTHAIAATIREALHCRETGESKVILMAMCGHGHFDLPAYEKYLQGSMVDLSFAEEKMQASLANIPLLVQ
;
A
#
# COMPACT_ATOMS: atom_id res chain seq x y z
N MET A 1 18.79 41.64 56.46
CA MET A 1 18.45 41.67 57.90
C MET A 1 17.43 40.59 58.15
N TYR A 2 17.70 39.67 59.08
CA TYR A 2 16.79 38.61 59.53
C TYR A 2 16.30 38.94 60.93
N THR A 3 15.05 38.59 61.24
CA THR A 3 14.45 38.29 62.56
C THR A 3 12.94 38.00 62.32
N LEU A 4 12.22 37.01 62.86
CA LEU A 4 12.37 35.79 63.70
C LEU A 4 11.16 34.87 63.28
N GLU A 5 11.03 33.55 63.50
CA GLU A 5 11.84 32.51 64.17
C GLU A 5 11.44 31.08 63.70
N LEU A 6 11.99 30.05 64.35
CA LEU A 6 11.56 28.63 64.41
C LEU A 6 11.53 28.23 65.91
N PRO A 7 11.26 26.99 66.41
CA PRO A 7 11.04 25.70 65.73
C PRO A 7 9.99 24.73 66.39
N PHE A 8 9.98 23.49 65.88
CA PHE A 8 9.65 22.20 66.53
C PHE A 8 8.21 21.69 66.68
N ALA A 9 8.12 20.36 66.58
CA ALA A 9 6.92 19.54 66.47
C ALA A 9 6.44 18.97 67.82
N SER A 10 5.19 18.49 67.88
CA SER A 10 4.88 17.18 68.49
C SER A 10 3.44 16.71 68.22
N SER A 11 3.24 15.44 68.51
CA SER A 11 2.08 14.56 68.33
C SER A 11 0.79 14.92 69.08
N GLY A 12 -0.35 14.48 68.50
CA GLY A 12 -1.38 13.74 69.25
C GLY A 12 -2.70 14.46 69.56
N GLU A 13 -3.81 13.97 68.98
CA GLU A 13 -4.82 13.16 69.69
C GLU A 13 -5.94 12.67 68.73
N GLU A 14 -6.41 11.44 68.93
CA GLU A 14 -7.63 10.93 68.27
C GLU A 14 -8.89 11.45 68.99
N GLN A 15 -9.89 11.94 68.25
CA GLN A 15 -11.28 11.86 68.71
C GLN A 15 -12.21 11.22 67.68
N ARG A 16 -12.76 10.07 68.06
CA ARG A 16 -13.74 9.31 67.29
C ARG A 16 -15.12 9.94 67.41
N LEU A 17 -15.78 10.18 66.29
CA LEU A 17 -17.23 10.43 66.24
C LEU A 17 -17.95 9.28 65.53
N ARG A 18 -18.96 8.72 66.20
CA ARG A 18 -19.75 7.59 65.72
C ARG A 18 -20.75 8.06 64.65
N CYS A 19 -20.91 7.31 63.58
CA CYS A 19 -21.99 7.52 62.61
C CYS A 19 -23.08 6.45 62.78
N ALA A 20 -24.34 6.87 62.94
CA ALA A 20 -25.50 5.98 63.02
C ALA A 20 -26.07 5.70 61.62
N GLY A 21 -26.53 4.47 61.38
CA GLY A 21 -26.85 3.99 60.04
C GLY A 21 -28.18 4.49 59.45
N LEU A 22 -28.20 4.59 58.11
CA LEU A 22 -29.40 4.77 57.30
C LEU A 22 -29.53 3.62 56.29
N LYS A 23 -30.75 3.10 56.14
CA LYS A 23 -31.04 1.86 55.39
C LYS A 23 -31.12 2.13 53.88
N THR A 24 -30.36 1.38 53.08
CA THR A 24 -30.56 1.31 51.63
C THR A 24 -31.60 0.24 51.26
N LYS A 25 -32.56 0.59 50.41
CA LYS A 25 -33.51 -0.38 49.81
C LYS A 25 -32.88 -0.94 48.53
N SER A 26 -32.75 -2.27 48.46
CA SER A 26 -32.41 -2.96 47.20
C SER A 26 -33.66 -3.11 46.33
N ILE A 27 -33.52 -2.86 45.02
CA ILE A 27 -34.55 -3.10 44.02
C ILE A 27 -34.17 -4.37 43.25
N HIS A 28 -34.94 -5.43 43.42
CA HIS A 28 -34.76 -6.67 42.65
C HIS A 28 -35.63 -6.63 41.37
N LEU A 29 -34.99 -6.61 40.20
CA LEU A 29 -35.65 -7.07 38.97
C LEU A 29 -35.72 -8.59 38.97
N LYS A 30 -36.93 -9.14 38.85
CA LYS A 30 -37.14 -10.57 38.56
C LYS A 30 -36.95 -10.80 37.06
N VAL A 31 -36.00 -11.65 36.69
CA VAL A 31 -35.93 -12.27 35.35
C VAL A 31 -36.52 -13.68 35.46
N SER A 32 -37.50 -14.00 34.63
CA SER A 32 -38.19 -15.29 34.64
C SER A 32 -37.32 -16.40 34.06
N SER A 33 -37.19 -17.52 34.78
CA SER A 33 -36.56 -18.74 34.29
C SER A 33 -37.49 -19.49 33.35
N GLY A 34 -37.07 -19.77 32.11
CA GLY A 34 -37.87 -20.64 31.24
C GLY A 34 -37.46 -20.67 29.77
N TYR A 35 -36.28 -21.21 29.46
CA TYR A 35 -36.04 -22.11 28.31
C TYR A 35 -34.57 -22.59 28.35
N ARG A 36 -34.34 -23.83 28.81
CA ARG A 36 -33.02 -24.48 28.66
C ARG A 36 -32.89 -25.03 27.23
N GLY A 37 -32.71 -24.14 26.26
CA GLY A 37 -32.16 -24.53 24.97
C GLY A 37 -30.70 -24.94 25.15
N ARG A 38 -30.35 -26.20 24.88
CA ARG A 38 -28.94 -26.55 24.66
C ARG A 38 -28.48 -25.79 23.43
N ALA A 39 -27.60 -24.81 23.62
CA ALA A 39 -26.81 -24.25 22.53
C ALA A 39 -25.77 -25.29 22.06
N GLY A 40 -26.26 -26.36 21.43
CA GLY A 40 -25.41 -27.11 20.51
C GLY A 40 -25.11 -26.17 19.36
N ALA A 41 -23.86 -25.76 19.24
CA ALA A 41 -23.39 -24.95 18.12
C ALA A 41 -23.38 -25.82 16.85
N SER A 42 -24.55 -26.08 16.27
CA SER A 42 -24.67 -26.39 14.86
C SER A 42 -24.33 -25.11 14.09
N LEU A 43 -23.02 -24.87 13.91
CA LEU A 43 -22.54 -24.01 12.85
C LEU A 43 -23.11 -24.56 11.55
N GLY A 44 -24.14 -23.90 11.03
CA GLY A 44 -24.82 -24.33 9.82
C GLY A 44 -23.83 -24.31 8.66
N SER A 45 -23.68 -25.46 8.01
CA SER A 45 -23.02 -25.59 6.71
C SER A 45 -23.59 -24.55 5.74
N GLY A 46 -22.77 -23.61 5.26
CA GLY A 46 -23.24 -22.56 4.35
C GLY A 46 -22.27 -21.40 4.07
N PHE A 47 -21.31 -21.11 4.96
CA PHE A 47 -20.22 -20.19 4.61
C PHE A 47 -19.10 -20.98 3.91
N ASN A 48 -19.01 -20.84 2.59
CA ASN A 48 -17.76 -21.12 1.86
C ASN A 48 -16.74 -20.08 2.29
N THR A 49 -16.03 -20.33 3.40
CA THR A 49 -14.87 -19.54 3.79
C THR A 49 -13.75 -19.83 2.81
N THR A 50 -13.42 -18.87 1.95
CA THR A 50 -12.28 -18.98 1.04
C THR A 50 -11.00 -19.20 1.84
N GLU A 51 -10.34 -20.34 1.68
CA GLU A 51 -9.06 -20.58 2.35
C GLU A 51 -7.97 -19.65 1.82
N ILE A 52 -7.14 -19.14 2.73
CA ILE A 52 -5.95 -18.36 2.41
C ILE A 52 -5.07 -19.20 1.46
N PRO A 53 -4.61 -18.66 0.33
CA PRO A 53 -3.66 -19.34 -0.55
C PRO A 53 -2.38 -19.73 0.22
N HIS A 54 -1.91 -20.96 0.07
CA HIS A 54 -0.65 -21.42 0.66
C HIS A 54 0.57 -21.14 -0.22
N GLN A 55 0.37 -20.54 -1.40
CA GLN A 55 1.42 -20.19 -2.35
C GLN A 55 1.17 -18.80 -2.95
N TRP A 56 2.24 -18.04 -3.16
CA TRP A 56 2.24 -16.89 -4.05
C TRP A 56 2.45 -17.32 -5.50
N TYR A 57 1.94 -16.54 -6.45
CA TYR A 57 2.06 -16.78 -7.88
C TYR A 57 3.06 -15.82 -8.54
N ASN A 58 4.00 -16.36 -9.31
CA ASN A 58 5.00 -15.62 -10.06
C ASN A 58 4.60 -15.55 -11.55
N LEU A 59 4.18 -14.38 -12.02
CA LEU A 59 3.79 -14.18 -13.41
C LEU A 59 4.96 -14.41 -14.39
N VAL A 60 6.21 -14.17 -13.97
CA VAL A 60 7.40 -14.35 -14.83
C VAL A 60 7.48 -15.77 -15.39
N ALA A 61 6.98 -16.78 -14.67
CA ALA A 61 6.99 -18.18 -15.10
C ALA A 61 6.14 -18.46 -16.35
N ASP A 62 5.05 -17.70 -16.56
CA ASP A 62 4.07 -17.95 -17.63
C ASP A 62 4.12 -16.91 -18.78
N LEU A 63 4.97 -15.88 -18.69
CA LEU A 63 5.10 -14.88 -19.75
C LEU A 63 5.81 -15.43 -21.01
N PRO A 64 5.34 -15.05 -22.22
CA PRO A 64 5.93 -15.50 -23.49
C PRO A 64 7.31 -14.89 -23.75
N VAL A 65 7.57 -13.71 -23.18
CA VAL A 65 8.86 -13.01 -23.22
C VAL A 65 9.20 -12.63 -21.78
N LYS A 66 10.42 -12.94 -21.32
CA LYS A 66 10.87 -12.59 -19.97
C LYS A 66 11.12 -11.08 -19.86
N PRO A 67 10.90 -10.46 -18.69
CA PRO A 67 11.23 -9.05 -18.47
C PRO A 67 12.75 -8.83 -18.62
N PRO A 68 13.20 -7.67 -19.13
CA PRO A 68 14.63 -7.33 -19.15
C PRO A 68 15.22 -7.26 -17.72
N PRO A 69 16.47 -7.70 -17.51
CA PRO A 69 17.08 -7.75 -16.19
C PRO A 69 17.40 -6.34 -15.68
N PRO A 70 17.34 -6.09 -14.35
CA PRO A 70 17.88 -4.87 -13.78
C PRO A 70 19.41 -4.79 -13.96
N LEU A 71 19.92 -3.57 -14.12
CA LEU A 71 21.33 -3.29 -14.43
C LEU A 71 22.02 -2.58 -13.26
N HIS A 72 23.30 -2.87 -13.05
CA HIS A 72 24.11 -2.29 -11.97
C HIS A 72 24.31 -0.77 -12.22
N PRO A 73 24.17 0.10 -11.19
CA PRO A 73 24.14 1.57 -11.32
C PRO A 73 25.47 2.26 -11.70
N LYS A 74 26.45 1.51 -12.22
CA LYS A 74 27.80 2.02 -12.55
C LYS A 74 28.41 1.34 -13.76
N THR A 75 28.26 0.01 -13.87
CA THR A 75 28.75 -0.77 -15.01
C THR A 75 27.71 -0.90 -16.12
N PHE A 76 26.41 -0.72 -15.80
CA PHE A 76 25.26 -0.96 -16.67
C PHE A 76 25.16 -2.40 -17.21
N GLU A 77 25.90 -3.33 -16.62
CA GLU A 77 25.75 -4.77 -16.83
C GLU A 77 24.60 -5.33 -15.95
N PRO A 78 23.97 -6.46 -16.31
CA PRO A 78 22.98 -7.14 -15.47
C PRO A 78 23.52 -7.40 -14.05
N ILE A 79 22.71 -7.09 -13.03
CA ILE A 79 23.11 -7.31 -11.62
C ILE A 79 23.25 -8.79 -11.28
N LYS A 80 24.10 -9.06 -10.30
CA LYS A 80 24.25 -10.37 -9.65
C LYS A 80 23.56 -10.37 -8.28
N PRO A 81 23.25 -11.55 -7.70
CA PRO A 81 22.74 -11.64 -6.33
C PRO A 81 23.61 -10.88 -5.32
N GLU A 82 24.93 -11.00 -5.44
CA GLU A 82 25.90 -10.31 -4.57
C GLU A 82 25.78 -8.77 -4.58
N ASP A 83 25.30 -8.16 -5.67
CA ASP A 83 25.10 -6.72 -5.78
C ASP A 83 23.88 -6.24 -4.94
N LEU A 84 22.98 -7.16 -4.58
CA LEU A 84 21.77 -6.92 -3.80
C LEU A 84 21.91 -7.30 -2.32
N SER A 85 22.83 -8.21 -1.97
CA SER A 85 23.07 -8.66 -0.59
C SER A 85 23.34 -7.55 0.44
N PRO A 86 23.88 -6.35 0.11
CA PRO A 86 23.94 -5.24 1.07
C PRO A 86 22.56 -4.74 1.50
N LEU A 87 21.56 -4.77 0.62
CA LEU A 87 20.24 -4.20 0.85
C LEU A 87 19.21 -5.24 1.30
N PHE A 88 19.25 -6.44 0.74
CA PHE A 88 18.21 -7.46 0.95
C PHE A 88 18.76 -8.74 1.57
N PRO A 89 17.93 -9.50 2.32
CA PRO A 89 18.20 -10.88 2.70
C PRO A 89 18.23 -11.80 1.47
N ASP A 90 18.99 -12.89 1.55
CA ASP A 90 19.25 -13.83 0.44
C ASP A 90 17.96 -14.42 -0.14
N GLU A 91 16.96 -14.72 0.71
CA GLU A 91 15.71 -15.33 0.25
C GLU A 91 14.85 -14.36 -0.60
N LEU A 92 14.86 -13.06 -0.30
CA LEU A 92 14.18 -12.07 -1.16
C LEU A 92 14.91 -11.88 -2.49
N ILE A 93 16.24 -11.98 -2.50
CA ILE A 93 17.06 -11.92 -3.73
C ILE A 93 16.75 -13.12 -4.64
N LYS A 94 16.62 -14.33 -4.06
CA LYS A 94 16.19 -15.52 -4.80
C LYS A 94 14.80 -15.35 -5.41
N GLN A 95 13.84 -14.81 -4.66
CA GLN A 95 12.48 -14.55 -5.16
C GLN A 95 12.45 -13.52 -6.29
N GLU A 96 13.27 -12.47 -6.20
CA GLU A 96 13.38 -11.46 -7.25
C GLU A 96 13.81 -12.07 -8.59
N ALA A 97 14.80 -12.97 -8.55
CA ALA A 97 15.34 -13.67 -9.71
C ALA A 97 14.58 -14.97 -10.08
N SER A 98 13.55 -15.36 -9.33
CA SER A 98 12.92 -16.68 -9.47
C SER A 98 12.13 -16.81 -10.77
N ASN A 99 12.23 -18.00 -11.38
CA ASN A 99 11.40 -18.45 -12.49
C ASN A 99 10.37 -19.50 -12.07
N ASP A 100 10.32 -19.88 -10.78
CA ASP A 100 9.34 -20.83 -10.27
C ASP A 100 7.95 -20.20 -10.28
N ARG A 101 6.96 -20.93 -10.78
CA ARG A 101 5.57 -20.44 -10.94
C ARG A 101 4.90 -20.15 -9.61
N PHE A 102 5.23 -20.91 -8.59
CA PHE A 102 4.65 -20.83 -7.26
C PHE A 102 5.75 -20.87 -6.22
N ILE A 103 5.62 -20.04 -5.20
CA ILE A 103 6.51 -20.00 -4.04
C ILE A 103 5.65 -20.16 -2.80
N ASP A 104 5.97 -21.13 -1.95
CA ASP A 104 5.21 -21.47 -0.76
C ASP A 104 5.24 -20.32 0.25
N ILE A 105 4.11 -20.05 0.89
CA ILE A 105 4.01 -19.06 1.97
C ILE A 105 4.40 -19.76 3.28
N PRO A 106 5.41 -19.25 4.03
CA PRO A 106 5.78 -19.82 5.32
C PRO A 106 4.60 -19.88 6.30
N GLU A 107 4.52 -20.92 7.13
CA GLU A 107 3.38 -21.11 8.05
C GLU A 107 3.24 -19.98 9.07
N GLU A 108 4.34 -19.39 9.53
CA GLU A 108 4.32 -18.21 10.39
C GLU A 108 3.79 -16.96 9.66
N VAL A 109 4.08 -16.82 8.36
CA VAL A 109 3.52 -15.74 7.52
C VAL A 109 2.03 -15.96 7.29
N LEU A 110 1.60 -17.21 7.05
CA LEU A 110 0.19 -17.59 6.99
C LEU A 110 -0.52 -17.31 8.32
N ASP A 111 0.13 -17.55 9.46
CA ASP A 111 -0.47 -17.28 10.77
C ASP A 111 -0.74 -15.79 11.00
N ILE A 112 0.23 -14.94 10.65
CA ILE A 112 0.02 -13.48 10.68
C ILE A 112 -1.05 -13.05 9.66
N TYR A 113 -1.12 -13.66 8.47
CA TYR A 113 -2.19 -13.37 7.51
C TYR A 113 -3.60 -13.68 8.03
N ARG A 114 -3.78 -14.70 8.90
CA ARG A 114 -5.08 -15.04 9.51
C ARG A 114 -5.67 -13.88 10.35
N LEU A 115 -4.88 -12.85 10.68
CA LEU A 115 -5.37 -11.62 11.34
C LEU A 115 -6.27 -10.75 10.45
N TRP A 116 -6.19 -10.84 9.11
CA TRP A 116 -7.05 -10.06 8.19
C TRP A 116 -7.40 -10.73 6.85
N ARG A 117 -6.81 -11.90 6.54
CA ARG A 117 -7.04 -12.65 5.29
C ARG A 117 -7.92 -13.90 5.55
N PRO A 118 -8.74 -14.34 4.58
CA PRO A 118 -8.97 -13.73 3.27
C PRO A 118 -9.69 -12.38 3.37
N THR A 119 -9.35 -11.43 2.50
CA THR A 119 -10.07 -10.15 2.47
C THR A 119 -11.38 -10.29 1.69
N PRO A 120 -12.44 -9.52 2.02
CA PRO A 120 -13.74 -9.72 1.40
C PRO A 120 -13.79 -9.21 -0.06
N LEU A 121 -14.45 -10.00 -0.92
CA LEU A 121 -14.95 -9.57 -2.22
C LEU A 121 -16.41 -9.11 -2.03
N ILE A 122 -16.70 -7.84 -2.33
CA ILE A 122 -17.98 -7.21 -2.03
C ILE A 122 -18.62 -6.68 -3.30
N ARG A 123 -19.93 -6.91 -3.49
CA ARG A 123 -20.69 -6.33 -4.59
C ARG A 123 -21.27 -4.97 -4.21
N ALA A 124 -20.95 -3.93 -4.98
CA ALA A 124 -21.37 -2.54 -4.77
C ALA A 124 -22.81 -2.29 -5.27
N LYS A 125 -23.79 -3.04 -4.74
CA LYS A 125 -25.20 -3.00 -5.18
C LYS A 125 -25.87 -1.63 -5.02
N ARG A 126 -25.38 -0.76 -4.12
CA ARG A 126 -25.94 0.59 -3.93
C ARG A 126 -25.30 1.56 -4.90
N LEU A 127 -24.03 1.37 -5.27
CA LEU A 127 -23.41 2.09 -6.39
C LEU A 127 -24.06 1.68 -7.73
N GLU A 128 -24.26 0.38 -7.97
CA GLU A 128 -25.01 -0.12 -9.15
C GLU A 128 -26.36 0.61 -9.29
N LYS A 129 -27.13 0.64 -8.19
CA LYS A 129 -28.41 1.35 -8.12
C LYS A 129 -28.29 2.88 -8.28
N LEU A 130 -27.23 3.50 -7.76
CA LEU A 130 -27.01 4.95 -7.85
C LEU A 130 -26.70 5.39 -9.30
N LEU A 131 -25.98 4.56 -10.05
CA LEU A 131 -25.59 4.83 -11.43
C LEU A 131 -26.68 4.46 -12.45
N ASP A 132 -27.67 3.65 -12.03
CA ASP A 132 -28.69 3.02 -12.87
C ASP A 132 -28.05 2.19 -13.99
N THR A 133 -27.08 1.34 -13.63
CA THR A 133 -26.27 0.57 -14.58
C THR A 133 -26.69 -0.91 -14.64
N PRO A 134 -26.67 -1.54 -15.83
CA PRO A 134 -26.77 -3.00 -15.97
C PRO A 134 -25.48 -3.73 -15.57
N ALA A 135 -24.37 -3.02 -15.30
CA ALA A 135 -23.12 -3.62 -14.86
C ALA A 135 -23.21 -4.19 -13.42
N ARG A 136 -22.44 -5.24 -13.15
CA ARG A 136 -22.28 -5.85 -11.82
C ARG A 136 -20.90 -5.47 -11.28
N ILE A 137 -20.86 -4.67 -10.22
CA ILE A 137 -19.64 -4.04 -9.72
C ILE A 137 -19.19 -4.76 -8.45
N TYR A 138 -18.05 -5.41 -8.53
CA TYR A 138 -17.39 -6.08 -7.40
C TYR A 138 -16.11 -5.35 -7.02
N TYR A 139 -15.76 -5.35 -5.74
CA TYR A 139 -14.50 -4.82 -5.26
C TYR A 139 -13.83 -5.73 -4.23
N LYS A 140 -12.52 -5.93 -4.40
CA LYS A 140 -11.66 -6.68 -3.48
C LYS A 140 -11.11 -5.69 -2.45
N TYR A 141 -11.55 -5.81 -1.20
CA TYR A 141 -11.33 -4.79 -0.15
C TYR A 141 -10.12 -5.12 0.73
N GLU A 142 -8.96 -4.57 0.38
CA GLU A 142 -7.71 -4.70 1.16
C GLU A 142 -7.60 -3.71 2.33
N GLY A 143 -8.58 -2.81 2.48
CA GLY A 143 -8.61 -1.82 3.57
C GLY A 143 -8.86 -2.39 4.97
N GLY A 144 -9.11 -3.70 5.10
CA GLY A 144 -9.36 -4.38 6.38
C GLY A 144 -8.11 -4.82 7.14
N SER A 145 -6.91 -4.67 6.57
CA SER A 145 -5.66 -5.04 7.25
C SER A 145 -5.34 -4.09 8.42
N PRO A 146 -4.46 -4.47 9.36
CA PRO A 146 -4.04 -3.61 10.48
C PRO A 146 -3.50 -2.24 10.03
N ALA A 147 -2.78 -2.19 8.89
CA ALA A 147 -2.28 -0.95 8.30
C ALA A 147 -3.31 -0.20 7.42
N GLY A 148 -4.52 -0.73 7.26
CA GLY A 148 -5.60 -0.15 6.45
C GLY A 148 -5.34 -0.15 4.95
N SER A 149 -4.50 -1.08 4.45
CA SER A 149 -4.18 -1.23 3.01
C SER A 149 -3.60 -2.60 2.66
N HIS A 150 -3.37 -2.86 1.37
CA HIS A 150 -2.72 -4.09 0.87
C HIS A 150 -1.27 -4.30 1.33
N LYS A 151 -0.60 -3.28 1.88
CA LYS A 151 0.85 -3.31 2.11
C LYS A 151 1.37 -4.35 3.13
N PRO A 152 0.65 -4.75 4.20
CA PRO A 152 1.09 -5.83 5.09
C PRO A 152 1.33 -7.16 4.39
N ASN A 153 0.68 -7.42 3.24
CA ASN A 153 0.89 -8.63 2.45
C ASN A 153 2.34 -8.77 1.93
N THR A 154 3.14 -7.69 1.86
CA THR A 154 4.59 -7.79 1.57
C THR A 154 5.45 -7.45 2.77
N ALA A 155 4.97 -6.60 3.70
CA ALA A 155 5.72 -6.26 4.91
C ALA A 155 6.00 -7.48 5.79
N VAL A 156 4.98 -8.31 6.01
CA VAL A 156 5.07 -9.49 6.87
C VAL A 156 6.09 -10.52 6.34
N PRO A 157 6.03 -10.99 5.09
CA PRO A 157 7.07 -11.88 4.58
C PRO A 157 8.45 -11.22 4.54
N GLN A 158 8.58 -9.95 4.11
CA GLN A 158 9.89 -9.27 4.11
C GLN A 158 10.53 -9.25 5.50
N VAL A 159 9.80 -8.84 6.55
CA VAL A 159 10.32 -8.84 7.92
C VAL A 159 10.59 -10.26 8.42
N TRP A 160 9.73 -11.23 8.07
CA TRP A 160 9.96 -12.63 8.44
C TRP A 160 11.26 -13.20 7.87
N TYR A 161 11.53 -13.01 6.57
CA TYR A 161 12.78 -13.47 5.95
C TYR A 161 14.01 -12.79 6.59
N ASN A 162 13.94 -11.48 6.85
CA ASN A 162 14.98 -10.77 7.60
C ASN A 162 15.20 -11.36 9.00
N ALA A 163 14.12 -11.69 9.73
CA ALA A 163 14.20 -12.31 11.04
C ALA A 163 14.83 -13.72 11.00
N GLN A 164 14.52 -14.53 9.98
CA GLN A 164 15.12 -15.86 9.80
C GLN A 164 16.62 -15.78 9.49
N GLU A 165 17.07 -14.72 8.78
CA GLU A 165 18.48 -14.47 8.49
C GLU A 165 19.22 -13.72 9.63
N GLY A 166 18.56 -13.47 10.76
CA GLY A 166 19.17 -12.87 11.95
C GLY A 166 19.42 -11.36 11.87
N VAL A 167 18.72 -10.66 10.98
CA VAL A 167 18.78 -9.20 10.83
C VAL A 167 18.14 -8.53 12.03
N GLU A 168 18.81 -7.54 12.64
CA GLU A 168 18.31 -6.84 13.83
C GLU A 168 17.46 -5.60 13.46
N ASN A 169 17.81 -4.93 12.36
CA ASN A 169 17.22 -3.64 11.98
C ASN A 169 16.69 -3.69 10.53
N VAL A 170 15.52 -3.09 10.30
CA VAL A 170 15.08 -2.76 8.93
C VAL A 170 14.84 -1.27 8.76
N VAL A 171 15.18 -0.78 7.58
CA VAL A 171 15.03 0.62 7.19
C VAL A 171 14.18 0.74 5.92
N THR A 172 13.45 1.84 5.81
CA THR A 172 12.56 2.03 4.65
C THR A 172 12.18 3.50 4.40
N GLU A 173 11.66 3.77 3.21
CA GLU A 173 11.05 5.04 2.85
C GLU A 173 9.55 5.06 3.19
N THR A 174 8.92 6.24 3.26
CA THR A 174 7.47 6.32 3.01
C THR A 174 7.01 7.70 2.55
N GLY A 175 6.04 7.74 1.63
CA GLY A 175 5.33 8.97 1.28
C GLY A 175 4.26 9.30 2.32
N ALA A 176 3.01 9.00 1.97
CA ALA A 176 1.85 9.27 2.84
C ALA A 176 1.81 8.46 4.15
N GLY A 177 2.65 7.43 4.30
CA GLY A 177 2.82 6.66 5.55
C GLY A 177 2.23 5.25 5.55
N GLN A 178 1.45 4.86 4.54
CA GLN A 178 0.84 3.53 4.42
C GLN A 178 1.88 2.40 4.43
N TRP A 179 3.05 2.61 3.82
CA TRP A 179 4.10 1.59 3.72
C TRP A 179 4.86 1.44 5.04
N GLY A 180 5.42 2.53 5.58
CA GLY A 180 6.06 2.49 6.90
C GLY A 180 5.10 2.01 8.01
N SER A 181 3.79 2.29 7.91
CA SER A 181 2.78 1.71 8.82
C SER A 181 2.74 0.18 8.74
N ALA A 182 2.78 -0.39 7.53
CA ALA A 182 2.77 -1.83 7.33
C ALA A 182 4.09 -2.49 7.78
N LEU A 183 5.24 -1.86 7.51
CA LEU A 183 6.53 -2.36 7.97
C LEU A 183 6.66 -2.30 9.49
N ALA A 184 6.32 -1.17 10.11
CA ALA A 184 6.31 -1.02 11.57
C ALA A 184 5.44 -2.09 12.26
N PHE A 185 4.24 -2.33 11.73
CA PHE A 185 3.38 -3.42 12.20
C PHE A 185 4.08 -4.78 12.11
N ALA A 186 4.63 -5.14 10.95
CA ALA A 186 5.32 -6.43 10.77
C ALA A 186 6.54 -6.58 11.69
N CYS A 187 7.35 -5.53 11.86
CA CYS A 187 8.48 -5.48 12.79
C CYS A 187 8.04 -5.74 14.24
N SER A 188 6.91 -5.17 14.67
CA SER A 188 6.38 -5.38 16.02
C SER A 188 5.96 -6.83 16.33
N LEU A 189 5.77 -7.67 15.31
CA LEU A 189 5.42 -9.09 15.44
C LEU A 189 6.66 -10.01 15.50
N PHE A 190 7.73 -9.64 14.80
CA PHE A 190 8.94 -10.47 14.67
C PHE A 190 10.14 -9.95 15.46
N GLY A 191 10.02 -8.79 16.13
CA GLY A 191 11.02 -8.28 17.07
C GLY A 191 12.17 -7.50 16.44
N LEU A 192 12.03 -7.05 15.19
CA LEU A 192 13.04 -6.24 14.50
C LEU A 192 12.84 -4.75 14.79
N ASN A 193 13.93 -3.99 14.83
CA ASN A 193 13.85 -2.53 14.89
C ASN A 193 13.43 -1.98 13.52
N CYS A 194 12.67 -0.87 13.50
CA CYS A 194 12.19 -0.25 12.27
C CYS A 194 12.52 1.26 12.26
N GLU A 195 13.32 1.72 11.29
CA GLU A 195 13.48 3.15 11.00
C GLU A 195 12.85 3.53 9.64
N VAL A 196 12.10 4.63 9.63
CA VAL A 196 11.31 5.06 8.47
C VAL A 196 11.64 6.50 8.09
N TRP A 197 12.09 6.71 6.86
CA TRP A 197 12.26 8.04 6.26
C TRP A 197 10.97 8.47 5.59
N GLN A 198 10.18 9.29 6.27
CA GLN A 198 8.93 9.82 5.73
C GLN A 198 9.16 11.15 5.00
N VAL A 199 8.69 11.26 3.75
CA VAL A 199 8.74 12.51 2.95
C VAL A 199 8.22 13.69 3.78
N ARG A 200 9.04 14.74 3.96
CA ARG A 200 8.82 15.85 4.91
C ARG A 200 7.43 16.47 4.79
N ALA A 201 7.00 16.86 3.60
CA ALA A 201 5.66 17.40 3.38
C ALA A 201 4.52 16.46 3.82
N SER A 202 4.75 15.13 3.82
CA SER A 202 3.79 14.13 4.33
C SER A 202 3.96 13.88 5.84
N PHE A 203 5.18 13.92 6.38
CA PHE A 203 5.46 13.83 7.81
C PHE A 203 4.79 14.96 8.61
N ASP A 204 4.75 16.16 8.01
CA ASP A 204 4.15 17.36 8.58
C ASP A 204 2.61 17.37 8.40
N SER A 205 2.11 17.02 7.22
CA SER A 205 0.66 17.08 6.90
C SER A 205 -0.16 15.84 7.28
N LYS A 206 0.48 14.67 7.52
CA LYS A 206 -0.21 13.41 7.87
C LYS A 206 0.27 12.84 9.23
N PRO A 207 0.11 13.58 10.35
CA PRO A 207 0.65 13.19 11.65
C PRO A 207 0.10 11.85 12.17
N TYR A 208 -1.12 11.45 11.80
CA TYR A 208 -1.72 10.20 12.28
C TYR A 208 -1.04 8.94 11.74
N ARG A 209 -0.53 8.96 10.50
CA ARG A 209 0.27 7.83 9.97
C ARG A 209 1.63 7.72 10.67
N LYS A 210 2.24 8.85 11.03
CA LYS A 210 3.44 8.90 11.86
C LYS A 210 3.20 8.32 13.27
N LEU A 211 2.13 8.76 13.93
CA LEU A 211 1.73 8.22 15.23
C LEU A 211 1.45 6.71 15.16
N MET A 212 0.81 6.24 14.09
CA MET A 212 0.55 4.81 13.84
C MET A 212 1.84 3.99 13.72
N MET A 213 2.84 4.49 12.98
CA MET A 213 4.18 3.88 12.90
C MET A 213 4.87 3.84 14.28
N GLN A 214 4.85 4.96 15.01
CA GLN A 214 5.43 5.06 16.35
C GLN A 214 4.70 4.19 17.39
N THR A 215 3.40 3.95 17.22
CA THR A 215 2.61 3.04 18.09
C THR A 215 3.08 1.59 17.97
N TRP A 216 3.59 1.19 16.80
CA TRP A 216 4.25 -0.10 16.59
C TRP A 216 5.78 -0.07 16.81
N GLY A 217 6.30 0.97 17.48
CA GLY A 217 7.71 1.07 17.87
C GLY A 217 8.67 1.61 16.81
N ALA A 218 8.18 1.98 15.62
CA ALA A 218 9.08 2.51 14.58
C ALA A 218 9.54 3.94 14.86
N LYS A 219 10.83 4.18 14.60
CA LYS A 219 11.46 5.51 14.61
C LYS A 219 11.23 6.18 13.26
N VAL A 220 10.69 7.39 13.25
CA VAL A 220 10.28 8.08 12.00
C VAL A 220 11.03 9.40 11.84
N HIS A 221 11.76 9.52 10.73
CA HIS A 221 12.53 10.71 10.34
C HIS A 221 11.78 11.49 9.25
N PRO A 222 11.79 12.84 9.26
CA PRO A 222 11.39 13.64 8.11
C PRO A 222 12.52 13.67 7.07
N SER A 223 12.24 13.25 5.84
CA SER A 223 13.16 13.24 4.69
C SER A 223 12.92 14.42 3.74
N PRO A 224 13.94 15.23 3.37
CA PRO A 224 15.36 15.04 3.66
C PRO A 224 15.72 15.30 5.12
N SER A 225 16.53 14.42 5.72
CA SER A 225 16.93 14.46 7.14
C SER A 225 18.39 14.90 7.33
N ASN A 226 18.79 15.17 8.58
CA ASN A 226 20.21 15.38 8.93
C ASN A 226 20.95 14.08 9.29
N ALA A 227 20.26 12.93 9.35
CA ALA A 227 20.83 11.66 9.79
C ALA A 227 21.81 11.07 8.76
N THR A 228 21.51 11.24 7.47
CA THR A 228 22.26 10.68 6.32
C THR A 228 23.02 11.77 5.56
N GLU A 229 24.02 11.39 4.76
CA GLU A 229 24.73 12.32 3.89
C GLU A 229 23.86 12.74 2.69
N ALA A 230 23.08 11.82 2.13
CA ALA A 230 22.07 12.11 1.12
C ALA A 230 21.10 13.21 1.59
N GLY A 231 20.54 13.07 2.79
CA GLY A 231 19.64 14.06 3.40
C GLY A 231 20.34 15.40 3.69
N ARG A 232 21.54 15.38 4.28
CA ARG A 232 22.33 16.59 4.54
C ARG A 232 22.66 17.36 3.26
N LYS A 233 23.03 16.67 2.18
CA LYS A 233 23.33 17.28 0.88
C LYS A 233 22.12 18.00 0.29
N ILE A 234 20.94 17.39 0.34
CA ILE A 234 19.70 18.05 -0.11
C ILE A 234 19.38 19.26 0.77
N LEU A 235 19.50 19.15 2.10
CA LEU A 235 19.25 20.27 3.02
C LEU A 235 20.25 21.43 2.88
N GLN A 236 21.47 21.18 2.40
CA GLN A 236 22.44 22.24 2.06
C GLN A 236 22.05 22.98 0.77
N MET A 237 21.47 22.28 -0.21
CA MET A 237 21.02 22.86 -1.48
C MET A 237 19.68 23.60 -1.33
N ASP A 238 18.73 23.00 -0.59
CA ASP A 238 17.42 23.56 -0.28
C ASP A 238 17.01 23.19 1.17
N PRO A 239 17.27 24.09 2.14
CA PRO A 239 16.83 23.90 3.54
C PRO A 239 15.31 23.82 3.71
N GLY A 240 14.54 24.28 2.72
CA GLY A 240 13.07 24.26 2.71
C GLY A 240 12.47 23.06 1.97
N SER A 241 13.30 22.12 1.49
CA SER A 241 12.87 21.06 0.58
C SER A 241 11.69 20.25 1.13
N PRO A 242 10.58 20.10 0.38
CA PRO A 242 9.42 19.31 0.79
C PRO A 242 9.69 17.80 0.82
N GLY A 243 10.83 17.38 0.27
CA GLY A 243 11.21 15.99 0.03
C GLY A 243 10.46 15.34 -1.13
N SER A 244 11.01 14.23 -1.62
CA SER A 244 10.40 13.33 -2.61
C SER A 244 10.51 11.89 -2.11
N LEU A 245 9.77 10.97 -2.73
CA LEU A 245 9.90 9.55 -2.40
C LEU A 245 11.31 9.04 -2.73
N GLY A 246 11.88 9.45 -3.88
CA GLY A 246 13.24 9.07 -4.28
C GLY A 246 14.34 9.57 -3.33
N ILE A 247 14.20 10.75 -2.73
CA ILE A 247 15.11 11.23 -1.68
C ILE A 247 15.00 10.34 -0.43
N ALA A 248 13.78 9.98 -0.01
CA ALA A 248 13.57 9.10 1.14
C ALA A 248 14.08 7.67 0.92
N ILE A 249 14.01 7.15 -0.32
CA ILE A 249 14.66 5.89 -0.71
C ILE A 249 16.18 6.04 -0.57
N SER A 250 16.76 7.12 -1.11
CA SER A 250 18.22 7.36 -1.06
C SER A 250 18.75 7.35 0.38
N GLU A 251 18.04 7.99 1.32
CA GLU A 251 18.41 7.98 2.74
C GLU A 251 18.31 6.58 3.37
N ALA A 252 17.22 5.85 3.13
CA ALA A 252 17.05 4.51 3.69
C ALA A 252 18.06 3.50 3.11
N VAL A 253 18.34 3.58 1.81
CA VAL A 253 19.35 2.77 1.11
C VAL A 253 20.77 3.09 1.59
N GLU A 254 21.09 4.36 1.88
CA GLU A 254 22.37 4.75 2.49
C GLU A 254 22.58 4.03 3.84
N VAL A 255 21.56 4.04 4.72
CA VAL A 255 21.67 3.40 6.04
C VAL A 255 21.79 1.88 5.94
N ALA A 256 21.02 1.21 5.08
CA ALA A 256 21.17 -0.23 4.87
C ALA A 256 22.56 -0.59 4.31
N ALA A 257 23.02 0.09 3.26
CA ALA A 257 24.29 -0.20 2.62
C ALA A 257 25.53 0.04 3.52
N MET A 258 25.39 0.84 4.59
CA MET A 258 26.47 1.14 5.53
C MET A 258 26.50 0.24 6.78
N ASN A 259 25.46 -0.57 7.06
CA ASN A 259 25.33 -1.31 8.33
C ASN A 259 24.97 -2.78 8.07
N ALA A 260 25.86 -3.71 8.43
CA ALA A 260 25.73 -5.13 8.09
C ALA A 260 24.56 -5.86 8.81
N ASP A 261 24.10 -5.31 9.93
CA ASP A 261 22.97 -5.77 10.76
C ASP A 261 21.60 -5.22 10.29
N THR A 262 21.61 -4.41 9.22
CA THR A 262 20.50 -3.59 8.78
C THR A 262 20.14 -3.89 7.33
N LYS A 263 18.86 -4.10 7.03
CA LYS A 263 18.37 -4.33 5.66
C LYS A 263 17.32 -3.31 5.23
N TYR A 264 17.28 -3.03 3.93
CA TYR A 264 16.25 -2.20 3.31
C TYR A 264 15.03 -3.06 2.96
N CYS A 265 13.86 -2.64 3.40
CA CYS A 265 12.58 -3.21 2.95
C CYS A 265 11.86 -2.19 2.06
N LEU A 266 11.08 -2.64 1.07
CA LEU A 266 10.38 -1.74 0.14
C LEU A 266 8.93 -2.12 -0.15
N GLY A 267 8.09 -1.11 -0.40
CA GLY A 267 6.64 -1.26 -0.46
C GLY A 267 6.03 -1.53 -1.84
N SER A 268 6.84 -1.55 -2.91
CA SER A 268 6.36 -1.69 -4.29
C SER A 268 7.49 -2.02 -5.29
N VAL A 269 7.16 -2.01 -6.60
CA VAL A 269 8.09 -2.04 -7.74
C VAL A 269 8.74 -3.40 -8.02
N LEU A 270 9.51 -3.95 -7.09
CA LEU A 270 10.28 -5.18 -7.30
C LEU A 270 9.41 -6.45 -7.36
N ASN A 271 9.88 -7.47 -8.08
CA ASN A 271 9.14 -8.69 -8.39
C ASN A 271 8.71 -9.45 -7.14
N HIS A 272 9.57 -9.62 -6.14
CA HIS A 272 9.19 -10.29 -4.88
C HIS A 272 8.06 -9.54 -4.15
N VAL A 273 8.01 -8.20 -4.26
CA VAL A 273 6.90 -7.42 -3.70
C VAL A 273 5.59 -7.68 -4.45
N LEU A 274 5.65 -7.79 -5.78
CA LEU A 274 4.47 -8.09 -6.61
C LEU A 274 4.00 -9.54 -6.41
N LEU A 275 4.93 -10.49 -6.30
CA LEU A 275 4.72 -11.88 -5.91
C LEU A 275 3.93 -11.98 -4.60
N HIS A 276 4.44 -11.36 -3.52
CA HIS A 276 3.79 -11.40 -2.20
C HIS A 276 2.34 -10.89 -2.23
N GLN A 277 2.04 -9.93 -3.10
CA GLN A 277 0.71 -9.35 -3.26
C GLN A 277 -0.27 -10.25 -4.03
N THR A 278 0.19 -11.29 -4.73
CA THR A 278 -0.70 -12.18 -5.52
C THR A 278 -1.70 -12.98 -4.69
N VAL A 279 -1.51 -13.07 -3.38
CA VAL A 279 -2.51 -13.57 -2.42
C VAL A 279 -3.88 -12.89 -2.60
N ILE A 280 -3.91 -11.63 -3.05
CA ILE A 280 -5.13 -10.88 -3.35
C ILE A 280 -5.90 -11.53 -4.52
N GLY A 281 -5.22 -11.78 -5.64
CA GLY A 281 -5.82 -12.35 -6.84
C GLY A 281 -6.19 -13.83 -6.69
N GLU A 282 -5.35 -14.62 -6.01
CA GLU A 282 -5.65 -16.04 -5.74
C GLU A 282 -6.92 -16.21 -4.88
N GLU A 283 -7.09 -15.38 -3.84
CA GLU A 283 -8.35 -15.32 -3.10
C GLU A 283 -9.50 -14.85 -3.99
N CYS A 284 -9.28 -13.81 -4.79
CA CYS A 284 -10.34 -13.20 -5.59
C CYS A 284 -10.88 -14.16 -6.67
N ILE A 285 -10.04 -15.01 -7.25
CA ILE A 285 -10.47 -16.07 -8.19
C ILE A 285 -11.39 -17.06 -7.48
N LYS A 286 -10.96 -17.66 -6.35
CA LYS A 286 -11.78 -18.58 -5.55
C LYS A 286 -13.11 -17.92 -5.11
N GLN A 287 -13.08 -16.63 -4.76
CA GLN A 287 -14.27 -15.87 -4.36
C GLN A 287 -15.23 -15.61 -5.52
N MET A 288 -14.73 -15.30 -6.72
CA MET A 288 -15.54 -15.17 -7.94
C MET A 288 -16.16 -16.50 -8.37
N GLU A 289 -15.38 -17.58 -8.36
CA GLU A 289 -15.85 -18.95 -8.63
C GLU A 289 -16.96 -19.36 -7.66
N ALA A 290 -16.79 -19.09 -6.36
CA ALA A 290 -17.78 -19.41 -5.33
C ALA A 290 -19.12 -18.66 -5.46
N ILE A 291 -19.17 -17.53 -6.19
CA ILE A 291 -20.40 -16.79 -6.49
C ILE A 291 -20.89 -16.97 -7.94
N GLY A 292 -20.16 -17.75 -8.76
CA GLY A 292 -20.52 -18.03 -10.15
C GLY A 292 -20.38 -16.83 -11.10
N GLU A 293 -19.47 -15.89 -10.82
CA GLU A 293 -19.21 -14.71 -11.67
C GLU A 293 -17.80 -14.79 -12.28
N THR A 294 -17.59 -14.06 -13.38
CA THR A 294 -16.30 -13.96 -14.07
C THR A 294 -16.15 -12.52 -14.55
N PRO A 295 -15.03 -11.82 -14.25
CA PRO A 295 -14.87 -10.42 -14.66
C PRO A 295 -14.69 -10.28 -16.17
N ASP A 296 -15.44 -9.37 -16.77
CA ASP A 296 -15.21 -8.87 -18.14
C ASP A 296 -14.14 -7.77 -18.14
N LEU A 297 -14.06 -7.01 -17.03
CA LEU A 297 -13.10 -5.93 -16.84
C LEU A 297 -12.55 -5.95 -15.41
N ILE A 298 -11.23 -5.81 -15.29
CA ILE A 298 -10.51 -5.65 -14.02
C ILE A 298 -9.83 -4.28 -13.99
N ILE A 299 -10.15 -3.45 -12.99
CA ILE A 299 -9.64 -2.09 -12.81
C ILE A 299 -8.86 -2.01 -11.50
N GLY A 300 -7.71 -1.35 -11.50
CA GLY A 300 -7.04 -0.98 -10.25
C GLY A 300 -6.09 0.20 -10.39
N CYS A 301 -5.86 0.90 -9.29
CA CYS A 301 -5.02 2.09 -9.28
C CYS A 301 -3.53 1.74 -9.25
N THR A 302 -2.69 2.48 -9.97
CA THR A 302 -1.25 2.21 -10.08
C THR A 302 -0.43 3.40 -9.60
N GLY A 303 0.35 3.16 -8.53
CA GLY A 303 1.48 4.00 -8.12
C GLY A 303 2.74 3.30 -8.60
N GLY A 304 3.51 2.66 -7.71
CA GLY A 304 4.50 1.65 -8.11
C GLY A 304 3.91 0.27 -8.47
N GLY A 305 2.64 0.18 -8.86
CA GLY A 305 1.99 -1.05 -9.38
C GLY A 305 1.58 -2.19 -8.41
N SER A 306 2.09 -2.27 -7.17
CA SER A 306 2.01 -3.53 -6.37
C SER A 306 0.61 -4.06 -6.04
N ASN A 307 -0.36 -3.20 -5.71
CA ASN A 307 -1.76 -3.63 -5.45
C ASN A 307 -2.44 -4.17 -6.72
N PHE A 308 -2.16 -3.54 -7.85
CA PHE A 308 -2.75 -3.88 -9.14
C PHE A 308 -2.21 -5.23 -9.60
N ALA A 309 -0.88 -5.41 -9.58
CA ALA A 309 -0.22 -6.70 -9.83
C ALA A 309 -0.78 -7.82 -8.95
N GLY A 310 -0.89 -7.57 -7.63
CA GLY A 310 -1.40 -8.55 -6.69
C GLY A 310 -2.81 -9.03 -6.99
N LEU A 311 -3.69 -8.15 -7.48
CA LEU A 311 -4.99 -8.55 -7.98
C LEU A 311 -4.89 -9.23 -9.35
N THR A 312 -4.24 -8.61 -10.33
CA THR A 312 -4.38 -8.95 -11.76
C THR A 312 -3.51 -10.11 -12.22
N PHE A 313 -2.34 -10.36 -11.61
CA PHE A 313 -1.41 -11.40 -12.08
C PHE A 313 -2.04 -12.81 -12.11
N PRO A 314 -2.76 -13.25 -11.06
CA PRO A 314 -3.53 -14.50 -11.13
C PRO A 314 -4.62 -14.51 -12.22
N PHE A 315 -5.23 -13.38 -12.57
CA PHE A 315 -6.19 -13.33 -13.69
C PHE A 315 -5.49 -13.35 -15.06
N ILE A 316 -4.29 -12.75 -15.19
CA ILE A 316 -3.46 -12.88 -16.41
C ILE A 316 -3.07 -14.34 -16.62
N ARG A 317 -2.74 -15.08 -15.56
CA ARG A 317 -2.53 -16.53 -15.60
C ARG A 317 -3.73 -17.29 -16.17
N GLU A 318 -4.94 -17.03 -15.68
CA GLU A 318 -6.13 -17.72 -16.18
C GLU A 318 -6.51 -17.27 -17.62
N LYS A 319 -6.14 -16.04 -18.01
CA LYS A 319 -6.22 -15.55 -19.40
C LYS A 319 -5.23 -16.26 -20.33
N LEU A 320 -3.98 -16.44 -19.92
CA LEU A 320 -2.96 -17.21 -20.63
C LEU A 320 -3.34 -18.69 -20.79
N LYS A 321 -4.06 -19.26 -19.81
CA LYS A 321 -4.67 -20.60 -19.90
C LYS A 321 -5.92 -20.68 -20.78
N GLY A 322 -6.40 -19.57 -21.33
CA GLY A 322 -7.60 -19.51 -22.17
C GLY A 322 -8.92 -19.77 -21.42
N LYS A 323 -8.94 -19.66 -20.09
CA LYS A 323 -10.15 -19.90 -19.27
C LYS A 323 -11.08 -18.69 -19.19
N ILE A 324 -10.49 -17.49 -19.20
CA ILE A 324 -11.18 -16.19 -19.10
C ILE A 324 -10.49 -15.21 -20.07
N ASN A 325 -11.13 -14.08 -20.38
CA ASN A 325 -10.48 -13.04 -21.18
C ASN A 325 -10.90 -11.61 -20.74
N PRO A 326 -10.61 -11.21 -19.48
CA PRO A 326 -10.89 -9.86 -19.05
C PRO A 326 -10.05 -8.84 -19.82
N LEU A 327 -10.62 -7.65 -20.00
CA LEU A 327 -9.84 -6.43 -20.16
C LEU A 327 -9.22 -6.07 -18.79
N ILE A 328 -7.98 -5.61 -18.78
CA ILE A 328 -7.24 -5.30 -17.56
C ILE A 328 -6.74 -3.86 -17.67
N ARG A 329 -7.20 -2.98 -16.79
CA ARG A 329 -7.02 -1.52 -16.89
C ARG A 329 -6.34 -0.96 -15.64
N ALA A 330 -5.10 -0.52 -15.78
CA ALA A 330 -4.41 0.29 -14.78
C ALA A 330 -4.93 1.73 -14.81
N VAL A 331 -4.99 2.37 -13.63
CA VAL A 331 -5.44 3.76 -13.51
C VAL A 331 -4.46 4.57 -12.66
N GLU A 332 -3.88 5.61 -13.25
CA GLU A 332 -2.88 6.50 -12.64
C GLU A 332 -3.40 7.96 -12.57
N PRO A 333 -2.78 8.86 -11.79
CA PRO A 333 -3.19 10.27 -11.78
C PRO A 333 -2.66 11.00 -13.01
N GLU A 334 -3.45 11.93 -13.59
CA GLU A 334 -2.95 12.86 -14.62
C GLU A 334 -1.76 13.73 -14.14
N ALA A 335 -1.61 13.89 -12.81
CA ALA A 335 -0.50 14.60 -12.19
C ALA A 335 0.81 13.78 -12.12
N CYS A 336 0.75 12.45 -12.22
CA CYS A 336 1.93 11.55 -12.27
C CYS A 336 1.69 10.39 -13.28
N PRO A 337 1.56 10.66 -14.59
CA PRO A 337 1.07 9.70 -15.58
C PRO A 337 2.20 8.87 -16.21
N SER A 338 2.81 8.00 -15.41
CA SER A 338 3.98 7.18 -15.78
C SER A 338 3.75 6.26 -16.99
N LEU A 339 2.64 5.53 -17.06
CA LEU A 339 2.32 4.57 -18.13
C LEU A 339 1.77 5.23 -19.39
N THR A 340 1.00 6.31 -19.23
CA THR A 340 0.25 6.95 -20.32
C THR A 340 0.99 8.12 -20.97
N ARG A 341 2.03 8.68 -20.32
CA ARG A 341 2.85 9.78 -20.86
C ARG A 341 4.36 9.64 -20.64
N GLY A 342 4.81 8.76 -19.73
CA GLY A 342 6.23 8.43 -19.56
C GLY A 342 6.79 7.58 -20.71
N ILE A 343 8.06 7.21 -20.61
CA ILE A 343 8.76 6.40 -21.62
C ILE A 343 9.29 5.08 -21.03
N TYR A 344 9.33 4.03 -21.85
CA TYR A 344 9.83 2.71 -21.44
C TYR A 344 11.36 2.63 -21.54
N ALA A 345 12.06 3.03 -20.48
CA ALA A 345 13.51 3.20 -20.43
C ALA A 345 14.15 2.46 -19.25
N TYR A 346 15.48 2.34 -19.25
CA TYR A 346 16.21 2.00 -18.03
C TYR A 346 16.39 3.28 -17.21
N ASP A 347 15.94 3.26 -15.95
CA ASP A 347 16.00 4.42 -15.06
C ASP A 347 16.17 3.98 -13.60
N TYR A 348 16.63 4.87 -12.74
CA TYR A 348 16.84 4.59 -11.33
C TYR A 348 15.52 4.53 -10.54
N GLY A 349 15.50 3.72 -9.48
CA GLY A 349 14.39 3.68 -8.53
C GLY A 349 14.40 4.82 -7.51
N ASP A 350 15.51 5.55 -7.39
CA ASP A 350 15.75 6.61 -6.41
C ASP A 350 16.40 7.85 -7.06
N THR A 351 16.30 9.00 -6.39
CA THR A 351 16.80 10.28 -6.91
C THR A 351 18.32 10.42 -6.81
N ALA A 352 19.01 9.64 -5.98
CA ALA A 352 20.48 9.69 -5.88
C ALA A 352 21.20 8.74 -6.84
N GLY A 353 20.47 7.90 -7.59
CA GLY A 353 21.03 6.91 -8.52
C GLY A 353 21.78 5.77 -7.80
N MET A 354 21.34 5.40 -6.59
CA MET A 354 21.97 4.36 -5.77
C MET A 354 21.41 2.95 -6.04
N THR A 355 20.16 2.86 -6.49
CA THR A 355 19.46 1.61 -6.82
C THR A 355 19.86 1.07 -8.20
N PRO A 356 19.70 -0.24 -8.47
CA PRO A 356 19.81 -0.78 -9.83
C PRO A 356 18.89 -0.05 -10.81
N LEU A 357 19.35 0.11 -12.05
CA LEU A 357 18.49 0.61 -13.12
C LEU A 357 17.47 -0.47 -13.45
N MET A 358 16.22 -0.07 -13.57
CA MET A 358 15.12 -0.96 -13.89
C MET A 358 14.52 -0.56 -15.23
N LYS A 359 14.19 -1.54 -16.09
CA LYS A 359 13.49 -1.28 -17.35
C LYS A 359 12.00 -1.04 -17.06
N MET A 360 11.58 0.21 -17.02
CA MET A 360 10.25 0.63 -16.60
C MET A 360 9.71 1.81 -17.40
N HIS A 361 8.40 1.99 -17.36
CA HIS A 361 7.79 3.28 -17.68
C HIS A 361 8.18 4.29 -16.61
N THR A 362 8.73 5.44 -17.03
CA THR A 362 9.24 6.47 -16.13
C THR A 362 8.92 7.90 -16.61
N LEU A 363 8.75 8.80 -15.65
CA LEU A 363 8.76 10.26 -15.81
C LEU A 363 10.15 10.88 -15.56
N GLY A 364 11.15 10.06 -15.21
CA GLY A 364 12.51 10.44 -14.78
C GLY A 364 12.67 10.40 -13.25
N HIS A 365 13.79 9.89 -12.74
CA HIS A 365 14.07 9.76 -11.29
C HIS A 365 14.18 11.09 -10.51
N ASP A 366 14.34 12.20 -11.22
CA ASP A 366 14.28 13.57 -10.69
C ASP A 366 12.85 14.13 -10.59
N PHE A 367 11.83 13.38 -11.04
CA PHE A 367 10.45 13.85 -11.03
C PHE A 367 9.92 14.03 -9.61
N ILE A 368 9.57 15.28 -9.28
CA ILE A 368 8.93 15.64 -8.02
C ILE A 368 7.46 16.03 -8.31
N PRO A 369 6.48 15.24 -7.85
CA PRO A 369 5.06 15.59 -7.92
C PRO A 369 4.77 16.92 -7.22
N ASP A 370 3.80 17.67 -7.74
CA ASP A 370 3.37 18.92 -7.11
C ASP A 370 2.81 18.67 -5.69
N PRO A 371 3.22 19.44 -4.65
CA PRO A 371 2.76 19.26 -3.28
C PRO A 371 1.24 19.38 -3.07
N ILE A 372 0.52 20.05 -3.98
CA ILE A 372 -0.94 20.20 -3.94
C ILE A 372 -1.65 18.89 -4.32
N HIS A 373 -1.00 17.98 -5.08
CA HIS A 373 -1.59 16.72 -5.51
C HIS A 373 -1.96 15.81 -4.32
N ALA A 374 -3.26 15.61 -4.12
CA ALA A 374 -3.82 14.91 -2.97
C ALA A 374 -4.17 13.43 -3.27
N GLY A 375 -4.19 13.01 -4.54
CA GLY A 375 -4.57 11.68 -5.00
C GLY A 375 -3.63 10.52 -4.61
N GLY A 376 -2.46 10.80 -4.04
CA GLY A 376 -1.44 9.77 -3.78
C GLY A 376 -0.69 9.40 -5.06
N LEU A 377 -0.33 8.13 -5.26
CA LEU A 377 0.23 7.62 -6.52
C LEU A 377 1.40 8.45 -7.10
N ARG A 378 2.35 8.82 -6.24
CA ARG A 378 3.39 9.85 -6.45
C ARG A 378 4.76 9.35 -6.94
N TYR A 379 4.88 8.09 -7.32
CA TYR A 379 6.16 7.53 -7.77
C TYR A 379 6.40 7.89 -9.25
N HIS A 380 7.64 8.14 -9.64
CA HIS A 380 7.99 8.56 -11.01
C HIS A 380 7.95 7.42 -12.02
N GLY A 381 8.27 6.20 -11.55
CA GLY A 381 8.30 4.99 -12.34
C GLY A 381 7.08 4.09 -12.13
N MET A 382 7.08 2.97 -12.85
CA MET A 382 6.15 1.86 -12.67
C MET A 382 6.92 0.57 -12.36
N ALA A 383 6.30 -0.43 -11.74
CA ALA A 383 6.95 -1.73 -11.57
C ALA A 383 7.45 -2.28 -12.93
N PRO A 384 8.68 -2.82 -13.03
CA PRO A 384 9.22 -3.31 -14.30
C PRO A 384 8.34 -4.39 -14.92
N LEU A 385 7.82 -5.30 -14.09
CA LEU A 385 6.92 -6.36 -14.53
C LEU A 385 5.54 -5.83 -14.97
N ILE A 386 5.03 -4.73 -14.39
CA ILE A 386 3.83 -4.03 -14.90
C ILE A 386 4.11 -3.36 -16.23
N SER A 387 5.23 -2.65 -16.34
CA SER A 387 5.65 -2.00 -17.59
C SER A 387 5.79 -3.02 -18.71
N HIS A 388 6.39 -4.17 -18.42
CA HIS A 388 6.60 -5.26 -19.38
C HIS A 388 5.29 -5.91 -19.84
N ILE A 389 4.31 -6.15 -18.96
CA ILE A 389 3.02 -6.70 -19.39
C ILE A 389 2.13 -5.69 -20.15
N TYR A 390 2.36 -4.39 -19.94
CA TYR A 390 1.74 -3.32 -20.73
C TYR A 390 2.31 -3.30 -22.15
N GLU A 391 3.63 -3.35 -22.32
CA GLU A 391 4.29 -3.48 -23.63
C GLU A 391 3.89 -4.77 -24.38
N LEU A 392 3.67 -5.87 -23.64
CA LEU A 392 3.16 -7.13 -24.22
C LEU A 392 1.64 -7.12 -24.50
N GLY A 393 0.92 -6.02 -24.22
CA GLY A 393 -0.50 -5.87 -24.52
C GLY A 393 -1.46 -6.68 -23.65
N PHE A 394 -1.03 -7.14 -22.46
CA PHE A 394 -1.91 -7.85 -21.52
C PHE A 394 -2.86 -6.92 -20.76
N MET A 395 -2.56 -5.63 -20.72
CA MET A 395 -3.30 -4.58 -20.02
C MET A 395 -3.26 -3.26 -20.79
N GLU A 396 -4.19 -2.37 -20.47
CA GLU A 396 -4.21 -0.95 -20.89
C GLU A 396 -4.05 -0.03 -19.67
N ALA A 397 -3.77 1.25 -19.92
CA ALA A 397 -3.58 2.27 -18.89
C ALA A 397 -4.42 3.52 -19.15
N LEU A 398 -4.83 4.19 -18.09
CA LEU A 398 -5.68 5.38 -18.10
C LEU A 398 -5.21 6.38 -17.04
N ALA A 399 -5.07 7.65 -17.39
CA ALA A 399 -4.93 8.74 -16.42
C ALA A 399 -6.29 9.37 -16.10
N ILE A 400 -6.52 9.76 -14.83
CA ILE A 400 -7.73 10.49 -14.40
C ILE A 400 -7.36 11.71 -13.54
N PRO A 401 -8.03 12.87 -13.70
CA PRO A 401 -7.85 14.05 -12.86
C PRO A 401 -8.38 13.85 -11.43
N GLN A 402 -7.70 14.43 -10.43
CA GLN A 402 -8.02 14.15 -9.03
C GLN A 402 -9.41 14.65 -8.59
N THR A 403 -9.96 15.72 -9.18
CA THR A 403 -11.33 16.16 -8.85
C THR A 403 -12.38 15.14 -9.28
N GLU A 404 -12.17 14.42 -10.38
CA GLU A 404 -13.04 13.33 -10.81
C GLU A 404 -12.88 12.11 -9.89
N CYS A 405 -11.64 11.75 -9.54
CA CYS A 405 -11.34 10.69 -8.58
C CYS A 405 -12.10 10.91 -7.26
N PHE A 406 -12.00 12.11 -6.67
CA PHE A 406 -12.72 12.44 -5.44
C PHE A 406 -14.24 12.58 -5.63
N LYS A 407 -14.72 13.04 -6.80
CA LYS A 407 -16.16 13.00 -7.15
C LYS A 407 -16.71 11.58 -7.11
N GLY A 408 -15.98 10.62 -7.69
CA GLY A 408 -16.31 9.19 -7.63
C GLY A 408 -16.24 8.65 -6.20
N ALA A 409 -15.22 9.04 -5.43
CA ALA A 409 -15.05 8.64 -4.05
C ALA A 409 -16.20 9.10 -3.14
N ILE A 410 -16.74 10.31 -3.34
CA ILE A 410 -17.92 10.80 -2.61
C ILE A 410 -19.19 10.03 -2.98
N GLN A 411 -19.36 9.63 -4.24
CA GLN A 411 -20.46 8.76 -4.65
C GLN A 411 -20.34 7.38 -3.99
N PHE A 412 -19.16 6.76 -4.04
CA PHE A 412 -18.86 5.47 -3.42
C PHE A 412 -19.06 5.49 -1.89
N ALA A 413 -18.54 6.50 -1.19
CA ALA A 413 -18.68 6.60 0.26
C ALA A 413 -20.14 6.83 0.69
N ARG A 414 -20.93 7.59 -0.08
CA ARG A 414 -22.36 7.81 0.20
C ARG A 414 -23.25 6.62 -0.16
N SER A 415 -22.85 5.78 -1.12
CA SER A 415 -23.61 4.58 -1.50
C SER A 415 -23.23 3.38 -0.65
N GLU A 416 -21.93 3.04 -0.52
CA GLU A 416 -21.46 1.82 0.16
C GLU A 416 -20.94 2.05 1.60
N GLY A 417 -20.82 3.29 2.05
CA GLY A 417 -20.46 3.62 3.45
C GLY A 417 -18.96 3.54 3.79
N LEU A 418 -18.12 3.06 2.88
CA LEU A 418 -16.67 3.00 3.04
C LEU A 418 -16.00 4.26 2.49
N ILE A 419 -15.09 4.87 3.26
CA ILE A 419 -14.24 5.96 2.80
C ILE A 419 -12.94 5.35 2.22
N PRO A 420 -12.73 5.36 0.89
CA PRO A 420 -11.51 4.84 0.28
C PRO A 420 -10.30 5.75 0.57
N ALA A 421 -9.08 5.21 0.49
CA ALA A 421 -7.88 6.04 0.44
C ALA A 421 -7.84 6.85 -0.88
N PRO A 422 -7.06 7.96 -0.97
CA PRO A 422 -6.93 8.74 -2.20
C PRO A 422 -6.49 7.89 -3.40
N GLU A 423 -5.61 6.91 -3.19
CA GLU A 423 -5.10 6.04 -4.24
C GLU A 423 -6.21 5.28 -5.00
N PRO A 424 -7.06 4.44 -4.37
CA PRO A 424 -8.14 3.72 -5.05
C PRO A 424 -9.28 4.60 -5.57
N THR A 425 -9.32 5.91 -5.28
CA THR A 425 -10.30 6.82 -5.91
C THR A 425 -10.18 6.89 -7.43
N HIS A 426 -8.98 6.63 -7.98
CA HIS A 426 -8.74 6.53 -9.43
C HIS A 426 -9.45 5.30 -10.03
N ALA A 427 -9.33 4.14 -9.37
CA ALA A 427 -10.03 2.92 -9.77
C ALA A 427 -11.55 3.08 -9.66
N ILE A 428 -12.04 3.80 -8.64
CA ILE A 428 -13.46 4.12 -8.47
C ILE A 428 -13.97 5.01 -9.60
N ALA A 429 -13.26 6.08 -9.99
CA ALA A 429 -13.66 6.92 -11.11
C ALA A 429 -13.69 6.15 -12.43
N ALA A 430 -12.66 5.35 -12.74
CA ALA A 430 -12.66 4.48 -13.93
C ALA A 430 -13.81 3.46 -13.93
N THR A 431 -14.13 2.89 -12.77
CA THR A 431 -15.27 1.96 -12.58
C THR A 431 -16.60 2.67 -12.84
N ILE A 432 -16.75 3.91 -12.38
CA ILE A 432 -17.94 4.73 -12.63
C ILE A 432 -18.05 5.11 -14.11
N ARG A 433 -16.94 5.47 -14.78
CA ARG A 433 -16.92 5.72 -16.24
C ARG A 433 -17.44 4.51 -17.01
N GLU A 434 -16.91 3.31 -16.76
CA GLU A 434 -17.36 2.08 -17.43
C GLU A 434 -18.82 1.75 -17.11
N ALA A 435 -19.23 1.88 -15.84
CA ALA A 435 -20.62 1.61 -15.44
C ALA A 435 -21.63 2.56 -16.08
N LEU A 436 -21.27 3.83 -16.29
CA LEU A 436 -22.09 4.80 -17.03
C LEU A 436 -22.12 4.45 -18.53
N HIS A 437 -20.99 4.03 -19.12
CA HIS A 437 -20.95 3.55 -20.50
C HIS A 437 -21.84 2.32 -20.70
N CYS A 438 -21.79 1.34 -19.78
CA CYS A 438 -22.67 0.17 -19.76
C CYS A 438 -24.16 0.53 -19.73
N ARG A 439 -24.53 1.62 -19.04
CA ARG A 439 -25.91 2.15 -19.06
C ARG A 439 -26.27 2.76 -20.40
N GLU A 440 -25.35 3.49 -21.02
CA GLU A 440 -25.56 4.15 -22.32
C GLU A 440 -25.66 3.16 -23.48
N THR A 441 -24.92 2.04 -23.42
CA THR A 441 -24.95 0.97 -24.43
C THR A 441 -25.96 -0.14 -24.13
N GLY A 442 -26.39 -0.28 -22.88
CA GLY A 442 -27.19 -1.41 -22.39
C GLY A 442 -26.40 -2.70 -22.14
N GLU A 443 -25.07 -2.67 -22.26
CA GLU A 443 -24.18 -3.82 -22.08
C GLU A 443 -24.02 -4.17 -20.58
N SER A 444 -24.23 -5.44 -20.20
CA SER A 444 -24.09 -5.88 -18.80
C SER A 444 -22.74 -6.56 -18.54
N LYS A 445 -21.74 -5.76 -18.13
CA LYS A 445 -20.40 -6.24 -17.73
C LYS A 445 -20.29 -6.59 -16.24
N VAL A 446 -19.43 -7.56 -15.91
CA VAL A 446 -18.87 -7.77 -14.57
C VAL A 446 -17.58 -6.96 -14.44
N ILE A 447 -17.59 -5.96 -13.56
CA ILE A 447 -16.45 -5.09 -13.30
C ILE A 447 -15.86 -5.44 -11.94
N LEU A 448 -14.59 -5.85 -11.90
CA LEU A 448 -13.83 -6.12 -10.68
C LEU A 448 -12.85 -4.97 -10.40
N MET A 449 -13.01 -4.31 -9.25
CA MET A 449 -12.20 -3.18 -8.83
C MET A 449 -11.24 -3.54 -7.68
N ALA A 450 -9.97 -3.18 -7.79
CA ALA A 450 -9.03 -3.19 -6.67
C ALA A 450 -9.35 -2.04 -5.70
N MET A 451 -9.75 -2.35 -4.46
CA MET A 451 -9.90 -1.35 -3.40
C MET A 451 -8.78 -1.51 -2.37
N CYS A 452 -7.63 -0.90 -2.66
CA CYS A 452 -6.36 -1.23 -2.01
C CYS A 452 -6.15 -0.63 -0.60
N GLY A 453 -7.05 0.22 -0.09
CA GLY A 453 -6.91 0.80 1.26
C GLY A 453 -7.96 1.86 1.64
N HIS A 454 -8.13 2.10 2.95
CA HIS A 454 -9.14 3.02 3.48
C HIS A 454 -8.60 4.45 3.74
N GLY A 455 -9.48 5.46 3.70
CA GLY A 455 -9.12 6.88 3.79
C GLY A 455 -9.16 7.50 5.18
N HIS A 456 -9.29 6.72 6.26
CA HIS A 456 -9.43 7.23 7.63
C HIS A 456 -8.32 8.20 8.07
N PHE A 457 -7.10 8.04 7.53
CA PHE A 457 -5.94 8.90 7.83
C PHE A 457 -5.63 9.92 6.71
N ASP A 458 -6.50 10.01 5.72
CA ASP A 458 -6.34 10.80 4.50
C ASP A 458 -7.48 11.81 4.31
N LEU A 459 -8.29 12.02 5.36
CA LEU A 459 -9.40 12.99 5.41
C LEU A 459 -9.03 14.44 5.04
N PRO A 460 -7.79 14.96 5.25
CA PRO A 460 -7.42 16.29 4.73
C PRO A 460 -7.51 16.41 3.20
N ALA A 461 -7.42 15.32 2.44
CA ALA A 461 -7.66 15.33 1.00
C ALA A 461 -9.16 15.47 0.67
N TYR A 462 -10.01 14.80 1.45
CA TYR A 462 -11.47 14.95 1.37
C TYR A 462 -11.92 16.34 1.79
N GLU A 463 -11.29 16.95 2.80
CA GLU A 463 -11.54 18.32 3.21
C GLU A 463 -11.33 19.30 2.05
N LYS A 464 -10.17 19.23 1.38
CA LYS A 464 -9.89 20.06 0.19
C LYS A 464 -10.97 19.90 -0.90
N TYR A 465 -11.41 18.66 -1.15
CA TYR A 465 -12.46 18.41 -2.13
C TYR A 465 -13.81 19.01 -1.72
N LEU A 466 -14.23 18.76 -0.46
CA LEU A 466 -15.53 19.20 0.07
C LEU A 466 -15.61 20.73 0.25
N GLN A 467 -14.48 21.40 0.45
CA GLN A 467 -14.37 22.86 0.48
C GLN A 467 -14.25 23.50 -0.92
N GLY A 468 -14.17 22.70 -1.99
CA GLY A 468 -13.98 23.19 -3.36
C GLY A 468 -12.60 23.78 -3.64
N SER A 469 -11.59 23.49 -2.79
CA SER A 469 -10.22 23.98 -2.93
C SER A 469 -9.26 22.97 -3.59
N MET A 470 -9.76 21.79 -3.96
CA MET A 470 -9.05 20.83 -4.80
C MET A 470 -9.02 21.31 -6.25
N VAL A 471 -7.83 21.45 -6.81
CA VAL A 471 -7.58 21.81 -8.22
C VAL A 471 -7.00 20.62 -8.97
N ASP A 472 -7.35 20.46 -10.24
CA ASP A 472 -6.65 19.51 -11.10
C ASP A 472 -5.30 20.08 -11.55
N LEU A 473 -4.32 19.19 -11.62
CA LEU A 473 -2.94 19.52 -11.93
C LEU A 473 -2.56 18.72 -13.17
N SER A 474 -2.45 19.40 -14.31
CA SER A 474 -1.67 18.90 -15.43
C SER A 474 -0.21 19.26 -15.19
N PHE A 475 0.68 18.27 -15.30
CA PHE A 475 2.11 18.53 -15.18
C PHE A 475 2.64 19.24 -16.43
N ALA A 476 3.43 20.29 -16.24
CA ALA A 476 4.02 21.06 -17.33
C ALA A 476 4.99 20.19 -18.14
N GLU A 477 4.81 20.15 -19.45
CA GLU A 477 5.57 19.29 -20.36
C GLU A 477 7.07 19.53 -20.25
N GLU A 478 7.47 20.79 -20.09
CA GLU A 478 8.86 21.22 -19.98
C GLU A 478 9.56 20.62 -18.76
N LYS A 479 8.84 20.42 -17.65
CA LYS A 479 9.39 19.77 -16.45
C LYS A 479 9.55 18.25 -16.66
N MET A 480 8.67 17.63 -17.43
CA MET A 480 8.76 16.20 -17.75
C MET A 480 9.96 15.96 -18.67
N GLN A 481 10.07 16.74 -19.75
CA GLN A 481 11.20 16.64 -20.67
C GLN A 481 12.54 16.97 -19.96
N ALA A 482 12.56 17.90 -19.01
CA ALA A 482 13.75 18.17 -18.20
C ALA A 482 14.15 16.99 -17.30
N SER A 483 13.19 16.29 -16.68
CA SER A 483 13.50 15.10 -15.86
C SER A 483 13.88 13.89 -16.72
N LEU A 484 13.21 13.71 -17.85
CA LEU A 484 13.54 12.67 -18.84
C LEU A 484 14.92 12.87 -19.48
N ALA A 485 15.40 14.11 -19.62
CA ALA A 485 16.74 14.41 -20.12
C ALA A 485 17.88 13.91 -19.21
N ASN A 486 17.59 13.61 -17.93
CA ASN A 486 18.56 13.15 -16.95
C ASN A 486 18.63 11.62 -16.81
N ILE A 487 17.74 10.86 -17.47
CA ILE A 487 17.77 9.39 -17.36
C ILE A 487 19.00 8.80 -18.08
N PRO A 488 19.50 7.63 -17.65
CA PRO A 488 20.60 6.95 -18.32
C PRO A 488 20.30 6.64 -19.81
N LEU A 489 21.07 7.27 -20.70
CA LEU A 489 21.01 7.03 -22.15
C LEU A 489 21.69 5.70 -22.52
N LEU A 490 21.04 4.59 -22.19
CA LEU A 490 21.44 3.25 -22.60
C LEU A 490 20.76 2.89 -23.93
N VAL A 491 21.56 2.47 -24.92
CA VAL A 491 21.04 1.88 -26.16
C VAL A 491 20.42 0.53 -25.80
N GLN A 492 19.18 0.31 -26.26
CA GLN A 492 18.32 -0.83 -25.86
C GLN A 492 18.85 -2.19 -26.33
#